data_AF-A0A0G1A669-F1
#
_entry.id   AF-A0A0G1A669-F1
#
_cell.length_a   1.000
_cell.length_b   1.000
_cell.length_c   1.000
_cell.angle_alpha   90.00
_cell.angle_beta   90.00
_cell.angle_gamma   90.00
#
_symmetry.space_group_name_H-M   'P 1'
#
loop_
_entity.id
_entity.type
_entity.pdbx_description
1 polymer ?
#
loop_
_entity_poly.entity_id
_entity_poly.type
_entity_poly.pdbx_seq_one_letter_code
_entity_poly.pdbx_strand_id
1 'polypeptide(L)'
;MNKKNKKLLIIFAAAAVVLAVAFLTQKGGGSENPSKYSASALTALENFFDFKTIAMKDGKVSHRFEVKNEGQEPVRIEKIYTSCMCTEASIIDGQG
;
A
#
# COMPACT_ATOMS: atom_id res chain seq x y z
N MET A 1 -54.75 -5.15 33.92
CA MET A 1 -53.60 -5.80 33.25
C MET A 1 -53.32 -7.12 33.96
N ASN A 2 -53.56 -8.27 33.33
CA ASN A 2 -53.61 -9.56 34.03
C ASN A 2 -52.19 -10.06 34.36
N LYS A 3 -51.98 -10.77 35.48
CA LYS A 3 -50.66 -11.22 35.94
C LYS A 3 -49.86 -11.98 34.87
N LYS A 4 -50.55 -12.66 33.94
CA LYS A 4 -49.95 -13.37 32.80
C LYS A 4 -49.33 -12.41 31.76
N ASN A 5 -49.98 -11.27 31.51
CA ASN A 5 -49.60 -10.25 30.53
C ASN A 5 -48.36 -9.48 31.02
N LYS A 6 -48.28 -9.26 32.34
CA LYS A 6 -47.11 -8.62 32.97
C LYS A 6 -45.87 -9.52 32.90
N LYS A 7 -46.04 -10.85 33.08
CA LYS A 7 -44.95 -11.82 32.86
C LYS A 7 -44.52 -11.88 31.39
N LEU A 8 -45.47 -11.85 30.46
CA LEU A 8 -45.18 -11.86 29.02
C LEU A 8 -44.38 -10.61 28.59
N LEU A 9 -44.77 -9.42 29.07
CA LEU A 9 -44.04 -8.17 28.79
C LEU A 9 -42.60 -8.18 29.31
N ILE A 10 -42.35 -8.78 30.48
CA ILE A 10 -40.99 -8.87 31.05
C ILE A 10 -40.10 -9.78 30.21
N ILE A 11 -40.63 -10.89 29.68
CA ILE A 11 -39.87 -11.82 28.83
C ILE A 11 -39.51 -11.16 27.50
N PHE A 12 -40.44 -10.43 26.88
CA PHE A 12 -40.16 -9.68 25.65
C PHE A 12 -39.12 -8.57 25.85
N ALA A 13 -39.17 -7.85 26.97
CA ALA A 13 -38.17 -6.85 27.32
C ALA A 13 -36.79 -7.49 27.52
N ALA A 14 -36.69 -8.62 28.20
CA ALA A 14 -35.43 -9.34 28.39
C ALA A 14 -34.85 -9.85 27.05
N ALA A 15 -35.69 -10.41 26.18
CA ALA A 15 -35.27 -10.88 24.86
C ALA A 15 -34.77 -9.72 23.96
N ALA A 16 -35.45 -8.57 24.00
CA ALA A 16 -35.02 -7.37 23.27
C ALA A 16 -33.67 -6.83 23.77
N VAL A 17 -33.42 -6.86 25.08
CA VAL A 17 -32.13 -6.46 25.66
C VAL A 17 -31.01 -7.42 25.24
N VAL A 18 -31.25 -8.72 25.26
CA VAL A 18 -30.26 -9.72 24.83
C VAL A 18 -29.92 -9.57 23.33
N LEU A 19 -30.93 -9.32 22.49
CA LEU A 19 -30.72 -9.06 21.06
C LEU A 19 -29.94 -7.75 20.82
N ALA A 20 -30.23 -6.69 21.57
CA ALA A 20 -29.48 -5.44 21.46
C ALA A 20 -28.01 -5.59 21.88
N VAL A 21 -27.73 -6.35 22.95
CA VAL A 21 -26.36 -6.64 23.41
C VAL A 21 -25.60 -7.47 22.37
N ALA A 22 -26.25 -8.50 21.80
CA ALA A 22 -25.63 -9.31 20.74
C ALA A 22 -25.27 -8.46 19.51
N PHE A 23 -26.15 -7.53 19.09
CA PHE A 23 -25.89 -6.61 17.99
C PHE A 23 -24.74 -5.63 18.27
N LEU A 24 -24.58 -5.19 19.53
CA LEU A 24 -23.47 -4.35 19.95
C LEU A 24 -22.13 -5.11 19.95
N THR A 25 -22.13 -6.42 20.25
CA THR A 25 -20.90 -7.23 20.22
C THR A 25 -20.42 -7.61 18.82
N GLN A 26 -21.28 -7.56 17.81
CA GLN A 26 -20.93 -7.98 16.44
C GLN A 26 -20.34 -6.84 15.59
N LYS A 27 -20.45 -5.58 16.03
CA LYS A 27 -19.78 -4.42 15.42
C LYS A 27 -18.32 -4.29 15.89
N GLY A 28 -17.61 -5.41 15.89
CA GLY A 28 -16.17 -5.51 16.19
C GLY A 28 -15.38 -6.26 15.13
N GLY A 29 -15.99 -6.55 13.97
CA GLY A 29 -15.34 -7.18 12.82
C GLY A 29 -14.53 -6.18 12.00
N GLY A 30 -13.56 -5.51 12.62
CA GLY A 30 -12.50 -4.83 11.90
C GLY A 30 -11.44 -5.86 11.51
N SER A 31 -11.52 -6.38 10.28
CA SER A 31 -10.37 -7.02 9.64
C SER A 31 -9.30 -5.95 9.42
N GLU A 32 -8.48 -5.72 10.44
CA GLU A 32 -7.21 -5.06 10.25
C GLU A 32 -6.26 -6.10 9.68
N ASN A 33 -6.15 -6.09 8.35
CA ASN A 33 -5.00 -6.66 7.67
C ASN A 33 -4.06 -5.48 7.43
N PRO A 34 -3.08 -5.19 8.30
CA PRO A 34 -2.10 -4.18 7.97
C PRO A 34 -1.12 -4.82 7.00
N SER A 35 -1.44 -4.82 5.70
CA SER A 35 -0.36 -4.66 4.73
C SER A 35 0.19 -3.26 5.01
N LYS A 36 1.24 -3.20 5.83
CA LYS A 36 1.89 -1.96 6.30
C LYS A 36 2.42 -1.05 5.19
N TYR A 37 2.28 -1.47 3.94
CA TYR A 37 2.67 -0.72 2.77
C TYR A 37 1.52 -0.83 1.78
N SER A 38 0.94 0.31 1.41
CA SER A 38 0.09 0.38 0.22
C SER A 38 0.93 -0.01 -1.00
N ALA A 39 0.29 -0.53 -2.04
CA ALA A 39 0.97 -0.79 -3.30
C ALA A 39 1.51 0.54 -3.85
N SER A 40 2.82 0.76 -3.72
CA SER A 40 3.48 1.89 -4.34
C SER A 40 3.79 1.58 -5.80
N ALA A 41 3.20 2.33 -6.72
CA ALA A 41 3.48 2.23 -8.15
C ALA A 41 4.64 3.16 -8.50
N LEU A 42 5.85 2.61 -8.65
CA LEU A 42 6.93 3.31 -9.35
C LEU A 42 6.78 3.03 -10.84
N THR A 43 6.66 4.09 -11.64
CA THR A 43 6.62 4.02 -13.10
C THR A 43 7.85 4.70 -13.68
N ALA A 44 8.38 4.16 -14.78
CA ALA A 44 9.43 4.80 -15.55
C ALA A 44 8.83 5.30 -16.87
N LEU A 45 9.18 6.52 -17.28
CA LEU A 45 8.72 7.08 -18.56
C LEU A 45 9.27 6.28 -19.74
N GLU A 46 10.49 5.76 -19.59
CA GLU A 46 11.12 4.85 -20.53
C GLU A 46 11.82 3.72 -19.77
N ASN A 47 11.84 2.52 -20.35
CA ASN A 47 12.41 1.32 -19.70
C ASN A 47 13.63 0.78 -20.47
N PHE A 48 13.94 1.35 -21.62
CA PHE A 48 14.99 0.86 -22.49
C PHE A 48 15.64 2.00 -23.25
N PHE A 49 16.97 2.01 -23.20
CA PHE A 49 17.80 2.91 -23.99
C PHE A 49 18.98 2.10 -24.54
N ASP A 50 19.34 2.34 -25.80
CA ASP A 50 20.43 1.67 -26.48
C ASP A 50 21.49 2.71 -26.88
N PHE A 51 22.67 2.62 -26.27
CA PHE A 51 23.83 3.46 -26.57
C PHE A 51 24.41 3.22 -27.96
N LYS A 52 23.95 2.20 -28.69
CA LYS A 52 24.49 1.76 -29.98
C LYS A 52 25.97 1.41 -29.84
N THR A 53 26.73 1.66 -30.91
CA THR A 53 28.17 1.46 -30.91
C THR A 53 28.85 2.65 -30.25
N ILE A 54 29.45 2.42 -29.09
CA ILE A 54 30.31 3.37 -28.38
C ILE A 54 31.76 2.87 -28.41
N ALA A 55 32.74 3.74 -28.64
CA ALA A 55 34.14 3.36 -28.57
C ALA A 55 34.68 3.60 -27.16
N MET A 56 35.42 2.65 -26.60
CA MET A 56 35.98 2.77 -25.24
C MET A 56 36.87 4.01 -25.05
N LYS A 57 37.51 4.47 -26.13
CA LYS A 57 38.34 5.68 -26.14
C LYS A 57 37.55 6.97 -25.89
N ASP A 58 36.24 6.97 -26.12
CA ASP A 58 35.37 8.15 -26.00
C ASP A 58 34.90 8.39 -24.56
N GLY A 59 35.28 7.50 -23.63
CA GLY A 59 35.05 7.65 -22.20
C GLY A 59 33.68 7.17 -21.73
N LYS A 60 33.21 7.72 -20.60
CA LYS A 60 31.92 7.35 -20.01
C LYS A 60 30.77 8.00 -20.80
N VAL A 61 29.79 7.19 -21.18
CA VAL A 61 28.48 7.65 -21.66
C VAL A 61 27.45 7.49 -20.56
N SER A 62 26.42 8.33 -20.57
CA SER A 62 25.36 8.30 -19.56
C SER A 62 24.01 8.56 -20.20
N HIS A 63 22.97 7.96 -19.62
CA HIS A 63 21.58 8.18 -19.98
C HIS A 63 20.77 8.28 -18.69
N ARG A 64 19.78 9.17 -18.65
CA ARG A 64 18.95 9.40 -17.46
C ARG A 64 17.57 8.82 -17.69
N PHE A 65 17.14 7.96 -16.77
CA PHE A 65 15.78 7.43 -16.75
C PHE A 65 14.97 8.22 -15.73
N GLU A 66 13.80 8.72 -16.14
CA GLU A 66 12.86 9.35 -15.23
C GLU A 66 11.96 8.31 -14.59
N VAL A 67 11.98 8.27 -13.25
CA VAL A 67 11.14 7.39 -12.44
C VAL A 67 10.22 8.26 -11.59
N LYS A 68 8.93 7.94 -11.62
CA LYS A 68 7.87 8.65 -10.93
C LYS A 68 7.18 7.74 -9.92
N ASN A 69 6.91 8.28 -8.74
CA ASN A 69 5.97 7.66 -7.81
C ASN A 69 4.55 8.08 -8.19
N GLU A 70 3.76 7.14 -8.69
CA GLU A 70 2.33 7.29 -8.97
C GLU A 70 1.45 6.76 -7.82
N GLY A 71 2.07 6.19 -6.79
CA GLY A 71 1.43 5.78 -5.55
C GLY A 71 0.94 6.96 -4.71
N GLN A 72 0.10 6.65 -3.72
CA GLN A 72 -0.42 7.63 -2.75
C GLN A 72 0.47 7.78 -1.51
N GLU A 73 1.47 6.91 -1.36
CA GLU A 73 2.38 6.89 -0.21
C GLU A 73 3.80 7.27 -0.63
N PRO A 74 4.60 7.87 0.27
CA PRO A 74 6.02 8.13 0.01
C PRO A 74 6.81 6.85 -0.24
N VAL A 75 7.78 6.91 -1.17
CA VAL A 75 8.68 5.80 -1.47
C VAL A 75 10.08 6.11 -0.96
N ARG A 76 10.71 5.09 -0.39
CA ARG A 76 12.14 5.09 -0.07
C ARG A 76 12.86 4.12 -0.99
N ILE A 77 13.85 4.61 -1.73
CA ILE A 77 14.74 3.75 -2.51
C ILE A 77 15.91 3.32 -1.62
N GLU A 78 16.02 2.03 -1.34
CA GLU A 78 17.06 1.53 -0.43
C GLU A 78 18.38 1.26 -1.14
N LYS A 79 18.32 0.69 -2.34
CA LYS A 79 19.47 0.21 -3.10
C LYS A 79 19.19 0.24 -4.59
N ILE A 80 20.26 0.40 -5.36
CA ILE A 80 20.28 0.30 -6.83
C ILE A 80 21.38 -0.68 -7.22
N TYR A 81 21.11 -1.51 -8.22
CA TYR A 81 22.05 -2.53 -8.68
C TYR A 81 22.13 -2.49 -10.20
N THR A 82 23.32 -2.77 -10.73
CA THR A 82 23.53 -3.01 -12.15
C THR A 82 23.74 -4.50 -12.41
N SER A 83 23.44 -4.94 -13.63
CA SER A 83 23.65 -6.33 -14.05
C SER A 83 25.10 -6.65 -14.42
N CYS A 84 25.90 -5.65 -14.79
CA CYS A 84 27.32 -5.76 -15.12
C CYS A 84 28.15 -4.92 -14.16
N MET A 85 29.28 -5.45 -13.68
CA MET A 85 30.24 -4.66 -12.88
C MET A 85 30.87 -3.48 -13.65
N CYS A 86 30.69 -3.46 -14.98
CA CYS A 86 31.21 -2.45 -15.89
C CYS A 86 30.31 -1.20 -16.01
N THR A 87 29.12 -1.24 -15.44
CA THR A 87 28.16 -0.12 -15.47
C THR A 87 27.97 0.49 -14.09
N GLU A 88 27.67 1.78 -14.09
CA GLU A 88 27.46 2.56 -12.88
C GLU A 88 26.04 3.13 -12.92
N ALA A 89 25.34 3.05 -11.80
CA ALA A 89 23.99 3.61 -11.67
C ALA A 89 23.93 4.47 -10.40
N SER A 90 23.33 5.65 -10.54
CA SER A 90 23.11 6.60 -9.45
C SER A 90 21.68 7.11 -9.50
N ILE A 91 21.18 7.52 -8.35
CA ILE A 91 19.87 8.16 -8.21
C ILE A 91 20.11 9.59 -7.79
N ILE A 92 19.47 10.50 -8.50
CA ILE A 92 19.40 11.92 -8.17
C ILE A 92 17.93 12.23 -7.88
N ASP A 93 17.67 13.06 -6.86
CA ASP A 93 16.32 13.54 -6.61
C ASP A 93 16.02 14.77 -7.50
N GLY A 94 14.80 15.29 -7.42
CA GLY A 94 14.40 16.45 -8.22
C GLY A 94 15.16 17.76 -7.88
N GLN A 95 15.98 17.77 -6.83
CA GLN A 95 16.78 18.92 -6.41
C GLN A 95 18.23 18.87 -6.91
N GLY A 96 18.67 17.74 -7.49
CA GLY A 96 19.99 17.55 -8.10
C GLY A 96 20.97 16.83 -7.19
#